data_AF-A0A1W1V603-F1
#
_entry.id   AF-A0A1W1V603-F1
#
_cell.length_a   1.000
_cell.length_b   1.000
_cell.length_c   1.000
_cell.angle_alpha   90.00
_cell.angle_beta   90.00
_cell.angle_gamma   90.00
#
_symmetry.space_group_name_H-M   'P 1'
#
loop_
_entity.id
_entity.type
_entity.pdbx_description
1 polymer ?
#
loop_
_entity_poly.entity_id
_entity_poly.type
_entity_poly.pdbx_seq_one_letter_code
_entity_poly.pdbx_strand_id
1 'polypeptide(L)'
;MHRVSFNCVSCRLKIKLIYYFLDGCGYMKEFMEDGNLFPGIHSYSYETFEEQFVAEFTTSSTRGEIYKGLKEWLRLLMDVLSPRYIWLDGSYLTTKIDPNDIDLVVFYRPEDIMKLGEDGTRQLGNIINQISLKYDCDAYFCYTLDHLSPEDVAAKFKGQEKIMQTYWMGQFGFDRTRKPKGIIEINKEVIEKMLGGVKNDIASE
;
A
#
# COMPACT_ATOMS: atom_id res chain seq x y z
N MET A 1 18.49 53.95 -7.47
CA MET A 1 17.71 54.05 -6.22
C MET A 1 16.57 53.05 -6.32
N HIS A 2 16.36 52.06 -5.47
CA HIS A 2 16.99 51.67 -4.22
C HIS A 2 17.07 50.14 -4.15
N ARG A 3 18.23 49.63 -3.72
CA ARG A 3 18.36 48.33 -3.08
C ARG A 3 17.73 48.42 -1.69
N VAL A 4 16.91 47.45 -1.32
CA VAL A 4 16.64 47.19 0.10
C VAL A 4 17.26 45.85 0.43
N SER A 5 18.36 45.93 1.18
CA SER A 5 19.03 44.84 1.86
C SER A 5 18.34 44.58 3.19
N PHE A 6 18.03 43.32 3.49
CA PHE A 6 17.91 42.86 4.87
C PHE A 6 18.94 41.76 5.11
N ASN A 7 20.04 42.17 5.75
CA ASN A 7 20.89 41.28 6.52
C ASN A 7 20.12 40.90 7.78
N CYS A 8 19.75 39.64 7.94
CA CYS A 8 19.46 39.08 9.26
C CYS A 8 20.20 37.75 9.41
N VAL A 9 21.31 37.83 10.14
CA VAL A 9 22.14 36.70 10.56
C VAL A 9 21.47 36.09 11.79
N SER A 10 20.59 35.10 11.60
CA SER A 10 20.26 34.02 12.56
C SER A 10 18.92 33.37 12.20
N CYS A 11 18.96 32.40 11.29
CA CYS A 11 18.07 31.25 11.38
C CYS A 11 18.67 30.13 10.54
N ARG A 12 19.49 29.28 11.18
CA ARG A 12 19.87 27.99 10.60
C ARG A 12 18.65 27.07 10.63
N LEU A 13 17.67 27.28 9.76
CA LEU A 13 16.82 26.17 9.35
C LEU A 13 17.66 25.33 8.39
N LYS A 14 18.28 24.27 8.93
CA LYS A 14 18.71 23.14 8.12
C LYS A 14 17.45 22.55 7.49
N ILE A 15 17.11 23.01 6.30
CA ILE A 15 16.20 22.29 5.42
C ILE A 15 16.92 20.97 5.11
N LYS A 16 16.60 19.92 5.86
CA LYS A 16 16.85 18.54 5.43
C LYS A 16 15.92 18.33 4.23
N LEU A 17 16.42 18.67 3.04
CA LEU A 17 15.94 18.03 1.82
C LEU A 17 16.29 16.55 1.98
N ILE A 18 15.34 15.75 2.47
CA ILE A 18 15.44 14.29 2.41
C ILE A 18 15.16 13.93 0.96
N TYR A 19 16.23 13.70 0.22
CA TYR A 19 16.18 12.99 -1.05
C TYR A 19 15.67 11.58 -0.76
N TYR A 20 14.38 11.32 -1.00
CA TYR A 20 13.84 9.96 -1.13
C TYR A 20 14.15 9.45 -2.53
N PHE A 21 15.41 9.10 -2.78
CA PHE A 21 15.77 8.23 -3.88
C PHE A 21 17.12 7.61 -3.52
N LEU A 22 17.20 6.28 -3.64
CA LEU A 22 18.29 5.39 -3.23
C LEU A 22 18.16 4.89 -1.78
N ASP A 23 17.54 3.72 -1.61
CA ASP A 23 18.13 2.62 -0.82
C ASP A 23 17.39 1.32 -1.12
N GLY A 24 18.03 0.46 -1.90
CA GLY A 24 17.58 -0.88 -2.28
C GLY A 24 17.70 -1.92 -1.16
N CYS A 25 17.57 -1.52 0.10
CA CYS A 25 17.49 -2.40 1.26
C CYS A 25 16.43 -1.82 2.20
N GLY A 26 15.22 -2.39 2.18
CA GLY A 26 14.06 -1.83 2.88
C GLY A 26 14.29 -1.79 4.39
N TYR A 27 14.62 -0.61 4.92
CA TYR A 27 14.74 -0.40 6.36
C TYR A 27 13.34 -0.32 6.99
N MET A 28 13.16 -0.98 8.14
CA MET A 28 11.96 -0.89 8.98
C MET A 28 11.61 0.56 9.27
N LYS A 29 10.32 0.90 9.27
CA LYS A 29 9.89 2.28 9.55
C LYS A 29 9.57 2.43 11.03
N GLU A 30 9.86 3.62 11.57
CA GLU A 30 9.62 3.92 12.97
C GLU A 30 8.13 4.03 13.27
N PHE A 31 7.72 3.55 14.45
CA PHE A 31 6.42 3.87 15.03
C PHE A 31 6.53 5.19 15.81
N MET A 32 5.47 5.99 15.77
CA MET A 32 5.31 7.16 16.61
C MET A 32 4.95 6.77 18.04
N GLU A 33 5.01 7.72 18.97
CA GLU A 33 4.68 7.52 20.39
C GLU A 33 3.25 7.00 20.61
N ASP A 34 2.31 7.35 19.72
CA ASP A 34 0.93 6.86 19.78
C ASP A 34 0.71 5.49 19.10
N GLY A 35 1.80 4.85 18.66
CA GLY A 35 1.78 3.52 18.07
C GLY A 35 1.47 3.47 16.59
N ASN A 36 1.13 4.59 15.95
CA ASN A 36 0.94 4.64 14.51
C ASN A 36 2.29 4.60 13.78
N LEU A 37 2.31 4.02 12.58
CA LEU A 37 3.47 4.13 11.69
C LEU A 37 3.75 5.60 11.34
N PHE A 38 5.04 5.97 11.24
CA PHE A 38 5.42 7.34 10.87
C PHE A 38 4.71 7.79 9.57
N PRO A 39 4.22 9.04 9.45
CA PRO A 39 3.42 9.46 8.30
C PRO A 39 4.17 9.40 6.97
N GLY A 40 3.46 8.99 5.92
CA GLY A 40 4.00 8.82 4.57
C GLY A 40 3.49 7.55 3.90
N ILE A 41 3.78 7.39 2.61
CA ILE A 41 3.57 6.13 1.88
C ILE A 41 4.92 5.42 1.81
N HIS A 42 5.02 4.24 2.41
CA HIS A 42 6.27 3.51 2.58
C HIS A 42 6.30 2.26 1.71
N SER A 43 7.38 2.10 0.95
CA SER A 43 7.68 0.82 0.29
C SER A 43 8.43 -0.12 1.22
N TYR A 44 8.14 -1.41 1.10
CA TYR A 44 8.75 -2.49 1.88
C TYR A 44 9.18 -3.64 0.95
N SER A 45 10.23 -4.37 1.33
CA SER A 45 10.40 -5.75 0.85
C SER A 45 9.51 -6.69 1.66
N TYR A 46 9.28 -7.90 1.16
CA TYR A 46 8.42 -8.85 1.87
C TYR A 46 9.06 -9.31 3.18
N GLU A 47 10.39 -9.45 3.22
CA GLU A 47 11.15 -9.86 4.41
C GLU A 47 11.05 -8.81 5.51
N THR A 48 11.27 -7.53 5.17
CA THR A 48 11.17 -6.44 6.16
C THR A 48 9.73 -6.27 6.66
N PHE A 49 8.74 -6.47 5.78
CA PHE A 49 7.34 -6.39 6.18
C PHE A 49 6.98 -7.52 7.16
N GLU A 50 7.35 -8.76 6.84
CA GLU A 50 7.11 -9.92 7.69
C GLU A 50 7.85 -9.78 9.03
N GLU A 51 9.11 -9.36 9.00
CA GLU A 51 9.89 -9.16 10.22
C GLU A 51 9.21 -8.13 11.14
N GLN A 52 8.93 -6.92 10.64
CA GLN A 52 8.41 -5.84 11.45
C GLN A 52 6.97 -6.06 11.93
N PHE A 53 6.07 -6.55 11.06
CA PHE A 53 4.64 -6.62 11.37
C PHE A 53 4.17 -8.00 11.85
N VAL A 54 5.05 -9.01 11.80
CA VAL A 54 4.74 -10.38 12.22
C VAL A 54 5.78 -10.89 13.22
N ALA A 55 7.05 -10.99 12.83
CA ALA A 55 8.06 -11.70 13.64
C ALA A 55 8.42 -10.95 14.93
N GLU A 56 8.55 -9.62 14.89
CA GLU A 56 8.85 -8.80 16.08
C GLU A 56 7.73 -8.82 17.12
N PHE A 57 6.50 -9.13 16.70
CA PHE A 57 5.34 -9.25 17.58
C PHE A 57 5.22 -10.66 18.19
N THR A 58 6.26 -11.10 18.89
CA THR A 58 6.40 -12.46 19.46
C THR A 58 5.30 -12.90 20.42
N THR A 59 4.55 -11.95 20.99
CA THR A 59 3.41 -12.21 21.90
C THR A 59 2.05 -12.10 21.23
N SER A 60 1.99 -11.72 19.94
CA SER A 60 0.74 -11.65 19.20
C SER A 60 0.19 -13.04 18.91
N SER A 61 -1.11 -13.18 19.09
CA SER A 61 -1.87 -14.38 18.74
C SER A 61 -2.53 -14.28 17.36
N THR A 62 -2.69 -13.07 16.80
CA THR A 62 -3.45 -12.84 15.56
C THR A 62 -2.60 -12.47 14.35
N ARG A 63 -1.45 -11.78 14.52
CA ARG A 63 -0.67 -11.24 13.40
C ARG A 63 -0.21 -12.29 12.39
N GLY A 64 0.25 -13.44 12.89
CA GLY A 64 0.69 -14.56 12.06
C GLY A 64 -0.45 -15.17 11.23
N GLU A 65 -1.62 -15.35 11.84
CA GLU A 65 -2.79 -15.89 11.13
C GLU A 65 -3.35 -14.89 10.11
N ILE A 66 -3.43 -13.60 10.45
CA ILE A 66 -3.83 -12.55 9.50
C ILE A 66 -2.84 -12.47 8.33
N TYR A 67 -1.53 -12.54 8.58
CA TYR A 67 -0.53 -12.54 7.50
C TYR A 67 -0.65 -13.75 6.59
N LYS A 68 -0.89 -14.93 7.17
CA LYS A 68 -1.17 -16.14 6.40
C LYS A 68 -2.46 -15.99 5.59
N GLY A 69 -3.51 -15.44 6.18
CA GLY A 69 -4.77 -15.12 5.51
C GLY A 69 -4.58 -14.19 4.32
N LEU A 70 -3.85 -13.09 4.52
CA LEU A 70 -3.45 -12.16 3.47
C LEU A 70 -2.76 -12.88 2.30
N LYS A 71 -1.77 -13.75 2.59
CA LYS A 71 -1.07 -14.51 1.54
C LYS A 71 -2.01 -15.42 0.75
N GLU A 72 -2.88 -16.17 1.43
CA GLU A 72 -3.85 -17.03 0.74
C GLU A 72 -4.83 -16.23 -0.11
N TRP A 73 -5.34 -15.11 0.41
CA TRP A 73 -6.25 -14.24 -0.34
C TRP A 73 -5.56 -13.56 -1.53
N LEU A 74 -4.30 -13.14 -1.39
CA LEU A 74 -3.52 -12.58 -2.51
C LEU A 74 -3.31 -13.62 -3.63
N ARG A 75 -3.17 -14.91 -3.31
CA ARG A 75 -3.14 -15.97 -4.34
C ARG A 75 -4.44 -16.00 -5.15
N LEU A 76 -5.59 -15.97 -4.47
CA LEU A 76 -6.89 -15.95 -5.14
C LEU A 76 -7.04 -14.75 -6.08
N LEU A 77 -6.56 -13.56 -5.66
CA LEU A 77 -6.54 -12.39 -6.53
C LEU A 77 -5.64 -12.61 -7.74
N MET A 78 -4.41 -13.07 -7.51
CA MET A 78 -3.42 -13.26 -8.57
C MET A 78 -3.82 -14.29 -9.61
N ASP A 79 -4.59 -15.31 -9.22
CA ASP A 79 -5.15 -16.32 -10.15
C ASP A 79 -6.16 -15.72 -11.14
N VAL A 80 -6.81 -14.60 -10.78
CA VAL A 80 -7.76 -13.90 -11.66
C VAL A 80 -7.07 -12.74 -12.38
N LEU A 81 -6.47 -11.82 -11.61
CA LEU A 81 -5.75 -10.67 -12.12
C LEU A 81 -4.78 -10.18 -11.05
N SER A 82 -3.49 -10.10 -11.38
CA SER A 82 -2.51 -9.54 -10.45
C SER A 82 -2.73 -8.04 -10.24
N PRO A 83 -2.79 -7.54 -8.99
CA PRO A 83 -2.87 -6.11 -8.73
C PRO A 83 -1.60 -5.39 -9.16
N ARG A 84 -1.73 -4.09 -9.46
CA ARG A 84 -0.59 -3.23 -9.78
C ARG A 84 0.26 -2.98 -8.52
N TYR A 85 -0.42 -2.64 -7.44
CA TYR A 85 0.07 -2.56 -6.07
C TYR A 85 -1.13 -2.63 -5.11
N ILE A 86 -0.85 -2.81 -3.83
CA ILE A 86 -1.83 -2.67 -2.75
C ILE A 86 -1.34 -1.62 -1.77
N TRP A 87 -2.27 -0.90 -1.15
CA TRP A 87 -2.00 -0.11 0.05
C TRP A 87 -2.52 -0.86 1.26
N LEU A 88 -1.67 -1.01 2.28
CA LEU A 88 -2.01 -1.62 3.56
C LEU A 88 -2.14 -0.52 4.61
N ASP A 89 -3.07 -0.72 5.53
CA ASP A 89 -3.36 0.21 6.60
C ASP A 89 -3.93 -0.51 7.84
N GLY A 90 -4.63 0.22 8.70
CA GLY A 90 -5.36 -0.37 9.80
C GLY A 90 -4.58 -0.54 11.08
N SER A 91 -5.21 -1.22 12.02
CA SER A 91 -4.58 -1.56 13.31
C SER A 91 -3.41 -2.54 13.14
N TYR A 92 -3.37 -3.26 12.00
CA TYR A 92 -2.28 -4.16 11.65
C TYR A 92 -0.94 -3.43 11.50
N LEU A 93 -0.94 -2.18 11.01
CA LEU A 93 0.26 -1.35 10.83
C LEU A 93 0.58 -0.47 12.04
N THR A 94 0.14 -0.86 13.23
CA THR A 94 0.41 -0.15 14.48
C THR A 94 1.16 -1.03 15.47
N THR A 95 1.48 -0.49 16.65
CA THR A 95 2.01 -1.26 17.79
C THR A 95 0.96 -2.11 18.51
N LYS A 96 -0.30 -2.14 18.06
CA LYS A 96 -1.34 -3.01 18.64
C LYS A 96 -0.91 -4.47 18.53
N ILE A 97 -0.83 -5.17 19.67
CA ILE A 97 -0.32 -6.56 19.71
C ILE A 97 -1.22 -7.49 18.90
N ASP A 98 -2.54 -7.46 19.15
CA ASP A 98 -3.52 -8.29 18.47
C ASP A 98 -4.48 -7.43 17.60
N PRO A 99 -4.10 -7.09 16.35
CA PRO A 99 -5.04 -6.56 15.37
C PRO A 99 -6.13 -7.59 15.05
N ASN A 100 -7.29 -7.12 14.62
CA ASN A 100 -8.42 -7.99 14.29
C ASN A 100 -8.36 -8.47 12.84
N ASP A 101 -7.88 -7.59 11.96
CA ASP A 101 -7.86 -7.70 10.50
C ASP A 101 -6.71 -6.85 9.96
N ILE A 102 -6.50 -6.92 8.64
CA ILE A 102 -5.69 -5.98 7.86
C ILE A 102 -6.58 -5.19 6.90
N ASP A 103 -6.51 -3.87 7.00
CA ASP A 103 -7.20 -2.96 6.08
C ASP A 103 -6.34 -2.75 4.82
N LEU A 104 -6.94 -2.81 3.63
CA LEU A 104 -6.20 -2.57 2.40
C LEU A 104 -7.02 -2.07 1.21
N VAL A 105 -6.34 -1.41 0.27
CA VAL A 105 -6.89 -1.02 -1.03
C VAL A 105 -6.08 -1.70 -2.13
N VAL A 106 -6.78 -2.35 -3.05
CA VAL A 106 -6.20 -3.03 -4.22
C VAL A 106 -6.32 -2.13 -5.44
N PHE A 107 -5.19 -1.91 -6.13
CA PHE A 107 -5.14 -1.01 -7.28
C PHE A 107 -5.01 -1.76 -8.60
N TYR A 108 -5.92 -1.49 -9.53
CA TYR A 108 -5.90 -2.02 -10.90
C TYR A 108 -5.99 -0.92 -11.94
N ARG A 109 -5.48 -1.19 -13.14
CA ARG A 109 -5.71 -0.31 -14.28
C ARG A 109 -7.10 -0.60 -14.85
N PRO A 110 -7.89 0.42 -15.23
CA PRO A 110 -9.19 0.21 -15.87
C PRO A 110 -9.12 -0.73 -17.07
N GLU A 111 -8.07 -0.60 -17.88
CA GLU A 111 -7.87 -1.40 -19.09
C GLU A 111 -7.67 -2.88 -18.79
N ASP A 112 -7.06 -3.23 -17.65
CA ASP A 112 -6.84 -4.63 -17.28
C ASP A 112 -8.12 -5.27 -16.74
N ILE A 113 -8.94 -4.50 -16.02
CA ILE A 113 -10.28 -4.92 -15.62
C ILE A 113 -11.18 -5.13 -16.84
N MET A 114 -11.15 -4.21 -17.81
CA MET A 114 -11.94 -4.36 -19.04
C MET A 114 -11.59 -5.63 -19.82
N LYS A 115 -10.31 -6.03 -19.85
CA LYS A 115 -9.86 -7.26 -20.54
C LYS A 115 -10.35 -8.54 -19.88
N LEU A 116 -10.68 -8.53 -18.58
CA LEU A 116 -11.24 -9.71 -17.89
C LEU A 116 -12.64 -10.09 -18.39
N GLY A 117 -13.36 -9.15 -19.01
CA GLY A 117 -14.78 -9.33 -19.35
C GLY A 117 -15.67 -9.39 -18.11
N GLU A 118 -16.96 -9.63 -18.32
CA GLU A 118 -17.97 -9.58 -17.26
C GLU A 118 -17.75 -10.65 -16.18
N ASP A 119 -17.46 -11.89 -16.59
CA ASP A 119 -17.29 -13.02 -15.68
C ASP A 119 -16.05 -12.84 -14.79
N GLY A 120 -14.91 -12.45 -15.38
CA GLY A 120 -13.69 -12.19 -14.63
C GLY A 120 -13.82 -10.97 -13.72
N THR A 121 -14.51 -9.91 -14.16
CA THR A 121 -14.80 -8.74 -13.32
C THR A 121 -15.69 -9.11 -12.13
N ARG A 122 -16.74 -9.92 -12.35
CA ARG A 122 -17.62 -10.42 -11.28
C ARG A 122 -16.86 -11.30 -10.29
N GLN A 123 -15.99 -12.19 -10.79
CA GLN A 123 -15.16 -13.04 -9.95
C GLN A 123 -14.19 -12.21 -9.10
N LEU A 124 -13.47 -11.27 -9.71
CA LEU A 124 -12.56 -10.37 -9.02
C LEU A 124 -13.29 -9.55 -7.94
N GLY A 125 -14.45 -8.99 -8.29
CA GLY A 125 -15.28 -8.25 -7.35
C GLY A 125 -15.77 -9.11 -6.18
N ASN A 126 -16.08 -10.39 -6.40
CA ASN A 126 -16.42 -11.32 -5.32
C ASN A 126 -15.22 -11.63 -4.41
N ILE A 127 -14.02 -11.79 -4.99
CA ILE A 127 -12.80 -12.03 -4.22
C ILE A 127 -12.49 -10.84 -3.30
N ILE A 128 -12.61 -9.61 -3.83
CA ILE A 128 -12.33 -8.39 -3.08
C ILE A 128 -13.41 -8.12 -2.04
N ASN A 129 -14.70 -8.16 -2.39
CA ASN A 129 -15.76 -7.63 -1.51
C ASN A 129 -16.38 -8.65 -0.55
N GLN A 130 -16.18 -9.96 -0.78
CA GLN A 130 -16.84 -11.00 0.03
C GLN A 130 -15.86 -12.03 0.57
N ILE A 131 -14.96 -12.52 -0.28
CA ILE A 131 -14.03 -13.58 0.11
C ILE A 131 -12.94 -13.03 1.04
N SER A 132 -12.49 -11.78 0.86
CA SER A 132 -11.46 -11.15 1.69
C SER A 132 -11.75 -11.23 3.19
N LEU A 133 -13.02 -11.08 3.58
CA LEU A 133 -13.48 -11.13 4.98
C LEU A 133 -13.26 -12.50 5.62
N LYS A 134 -13.15 -13.58 4.83
CA LYS A 134 -12.85 -14.92 5.33
C LYS A 134 -11.36 -15.12 5.65
N TYR A 135 -10.53 -14.17 5.24
CA TYR A 135 -9.08 -14.16 5.40
C TYR A 135 -8.61 -12.96 6.24
N ASP A 136 -9.51 -12.40 7.04
CA ASP A 136 -9.26 -11.23 7.90
C ASP A 136 -8.68 -10.02 7.15
N CYS A 137 -9.11 -9.86 5.89
CA CYS A 137 -8.74 -8.77 5.00
C CYS A 137 -9.95 -7.85 4.77
N ASP A 138 -9.93 -6.63 5.32
CA ASP A 138 -10.90 -5.58 4.98
C ASP A 138 -10.42 -4.87 3.71
N ALA A 139 -10.82 -5.43 2.56
CA ALA A 139 -10.27 -5.07 1.26
C ALA A 139 -11.21 -4.18 0.46
N TYR A 140 -10.63 -3.13 -0.12
CA TYR A 140 -11.32 -2.18 -0.98
C TYR A 140 -10.68 -2.17 -2.38
N PHE A 141 -11.44 -1.72 -3.37
CA PHE A 141 -10.99 -1.59 -4.75
C PHE A 141 -10.76 -0.12 -5.13
N CYS A 142 -9.68 0.13 -5.88
CA CYS A 142 -9.44 1.43 -6.51
C CYS A 142 -8.82 1.26 -7.90
N TYR A 143 -9.17 2.16 -8.82
CA TYR A 143 -8.40 2.29 -10.05
C TYR A 143 -7.09 3.03 -9.81
N THR A 144 -6.05 2.65 -10.54
CA THR A 144 -4.81 3.43 -10.67
C THR A 144 -4.61 3.86 -12.12
N LEU A 145 -4.22 5.12 -12.28
CA LEU A 145 -3.88 5.73 -13.56
C LEU A 145 -2.40 6.13 -13.61
N ASP A 146 -1.56 5.46 -12.83
CA ASP A 146 -0.10 5.68 -12.73
C ASP A 146 0.61 5.67 -14.10
N HIS A 147 0.04 4.96 -15.05
CA HIS A 147 0.55 4.74 -16.39
C HIS A 147 0.09 5.78 -17.42
N LEU A 148 -0.78 6.71 -17.04
CA LEU A 148 -1.30 7.76 -17.92
C LEU A 148 -0.68 9.11 -17.56
N SER A 149 -0.47 9.94 -18.58
CA SER A 149 -0.09 11.33 -18.36
C SER A 149 -1.23 12.11 -17.67
N PRO A 150 -0.93 13.17 -16.90
CA PRO A 150 -1.97 14.04 -16.34
C PRO A 150 -2.98 14.55 -17.37
N GLU A 151 -2.51 14.83 -18.59
CA GLU A 151 -3.31 15.27 -19.74
C GLU A 151 -4.27 14.18 -20.20
N ASP A 152 -3.79 12.93 -20.34
CA ASP A 152 -4.61 11.79 -20.71
C ASP A 152 -5.67 11.47 -19.65
N VAL A 153 -5.30 11.56 -18.37
CA VAL A 153 -6.24 11.38 -17.27
C VAL A 153 -7.35 12.45 -17.33
N ALA A 154 -7.00 13.71 -17.57
CA ALA A 154 -7.96 14.79 -17.69
C ALA A 154 -8.89 14.61 -18.90
N ALA A 155 -8.35 14.19 -20.05
CA ALA A 155 -9.11 13.97 -21.27
C ALA A 155 -10.07 12.77 -21.16
N LYS A 156 -9.61 11.64 -20.60
CA LYS A 156 -10.39 10.39 -20.53
C LYS A 156 -11.38 10.38 -19.36
N PHE A 157 -10.95 10.85 -18.20
CA PHE A 157 -11.71 10.66 -16.95
C PHE A 157 -12.21 11.97 -16.31
N LYS A 158 -11.98 13.12 -16.96
CA LYS A 158 -12.46 14.45 -16.52
C LYS A 158 -12.10 14.76 -15.06
N GLY A 159 -10.97 14.22 -14.57
CA GLY A 159 -10.47 14.43 -13.22
C GLY A 159 -11.12 13.58 -12.12
N GLN A 160 -12.11 12.73 -12.40
CA GLN A 160 -12.79 11.93 -11.37
C GLN A 160 -11.86 10.90 -10.71
N GLU A 161 -10.97 10.24 -11.44
CA GLU A 161 -10.16 9.16 -10.85
C GLU A 161 -9.03 9.62 -9.93
N LYS A 162 -8.48 10.82 -10.16
CA LYS A 162 -7.52 11.41 -9.21
C LYS A 162 -8.15 11.64 -7.84
N ILE A 163 -9.48 11.82 -7.79
CA ILE A 163 -10.23 11.95 -6.54
C ILE A 163 -10.23 10.64 -5.77
N MET A 164 -10.27 9.47 -6.44
CA MET A 164 -10.35 8.17 -5.76
C MET A 164 -9.05 7.80 -5.03
N GLN A 165 -7.89 7.97 -5.66
CA GLN A 165 -6.62 7.72 -4.98
C GLN A 165 -6.38 8.73 -3.85
N THR A 166 -6.68 10.03 -4.10
CA THR A 166 -6.58 11.08 -3.06
C THR A 166 -7.56 10.84 -1.91
N TYR A 167 -8.75 10.29 -2.20
CA TYR A 167 -9.73 9.88 -1.20
C TYR A 167 -9.15 8.81 -0.28
N TRP A 168 -8.55 7.75 -0.84
CA TRP A 168 -7.91 6.70 -0.05
C TRP A 168 -6.70 7.20 0.72
N MET A 169 -5.90 8.12 0.17
CA MET A 169 -4.84 8.79 0.94
C MET A 169 -5.41 9.53 2.15
N GLY A 170 -6.57 10.17 2.00
CA GLY A 170 -7.27 10.82 3.10
C GLY A 170 -7.88 9.85 4.13
N GLN A 171 -8.34 8.67 3.69
CA GLN A 171 -8.88 7.65 4.60
C GLN A 171 -7.77 6.93 5.37
N PHE A 172 -6.72 6.49 4.69
CA PHE A 172 -5.66 5.65 5.27
C PHE A 172 -4.52 6.46 5.87
N GLY A 173 -4.31 7.69 5.42
CA GLY A 173 -3.23 8.56 5.93
C GLY A 173 -3.52 9.19 7.28
N PHE A 174 -4.69 8.95 7.88
CA PHE A 174 -5.10 9.52 9.15
C PHE A 174 -5.78 8.49 10.05
N ASP A 175 -5.54 8.57 11.36
CA ASP A 175 -6.28 7.77 12.32
C ASP A 175 -7.68 8.34 12.63
N ARG A 176 -8.45 7.65 13.49
CA ARG A 176 -9.80 8.06 13.89
C ARG A 176 -9.86 9.41 14.62
N THR A 177 -8.72 9.89 15.13
CA THR A 177 -8.56 11.20 15.79
C THR A 177 -7.97 12.26 14.85
N ARG A 178 -7.83 11.93 13.56
CA ARG A 178 -7.23 12.76 12.50
C ARG A 178 -5.74 13.05 12.71
N LYS A 179 -5.02 12.20 13.44
CA LYS A 179 -3.56 12.28 13.45
C LYS A 179 -3.01 11.64 12.17
N PRO A 180 -2.03 12.26 11.52
CA PRO A 180 -1.37 11.65 10.36
C PRO A 180 -0.75 10.30 10.74
N LYS A 181 -0.78 9.33 9.84
CA LYS A 181 -0.13 8.02 10.00
C LYS A 181 0.38 7.48 8.67
N GLY A 182 1.25 6.48 8.74
CA GLY A 182 1.86 5.84 7.58
C GLY A 182 0.94 4.83 6.89
N ILE A 183 1.06 4.75 5.56
CA ILE A 183 0.48 3.73 4.69
C ILE A 183 1.64 2.91 4.14
N ILE A 184 1.44 1.60 3.95
CA ILE A 184 2.44 0.77 3.25
C ILE A 184 1.96 0.46 1.85
N GLU A 185 2.81 0.71 0.84
CA GLU A 185 2.57 0.27 -0.53
C GLU A 185 3.42 -0.97 -0.83
N ILE A 186 2.75 -2.06 -1.21
CA ILE A 186 3.39 -3.29 -1.68
C ILE A 186 3.08 -3.43 -3.18
N ASN A 187 4.11 -3.35 -4.01
CA ASN A 187 3.97 -3.48 -5.46
C ASN A 187 3.88 -4.95 -5.90
N LYS A 188 3.44 -5.17 -7.15
CA LYS A 188 3.28 -6.51 -7.74
C LYS A 188 4.50 -7.43 -7.54
N GLU A 189 5.71 -6.94 -7.76
CA GLU A 189 6.93 -7.76 -7.65
C GLU A 189 7.18 -8.23 -6.21
N VAL A 190 6.87 -7.38 -5.23
CA VAL A 190 6.96 -7.73 -3.81
C VAL A 190 5.87 -8.73 -3.43
N ILE A 191 4.65 -8.58 -3.95
CA ILE A 191 3.57 -9.56 -3.76
C ILE A 191 4.00 -10.93 -4.30
N GLU A 192 4.52 -10.99 -5.53
CA GLU A 192 5.00 -12.24 -6.13
C GLU A 192 6.05 -12.92 -5.26
N LYS A 193 7.03 -12.17 -4.74
CA LYS A 193 8.05 -12.70 -3.82
C LYS A 193 7.45 -13.19 -2.50
N MET A 194 6.54 -12.42 -1.90
CA MET A 194 5.83 -12.77 -0.67
C MET A 194 5.10 -14.13 -0.77
N LEU A 195 4.60 -14.47 -1.96
CA LEU A 195 3.87 -15.72 -2.20
C LEU A 195 4.77 -16.91 -2.58
N GLY A 196 6.09 -16.73 -2.60
CA GLY A 196 7.08 -17.77 -2.94
C GLY A 196 7.67 -17.65 -4.35
N GLY A 197 7.44 -16.53 -5.04
CA GLY A 197 7.88 -16.28 -6.42
C GLY A 197 6.99 -16.98 -7.45
N VAL A 198 7.01 -16.48 -8.69
CA VAL A 198 6.50 -17.24 -9.84
C VAL A 198 7.40 -18.46 -9.97
N LYS A 199 6.86 -19.68 -9.81
CA LYS A 199 7.54 -20.87 -10.30
C LYS A 199 7.66 -20.70 -11.81
N ASN A 200 8.82 -20.25 -12.26
CA ASN A 200 9.20 -20.41 -13.65
C ASN A 200 9.30 -21.91 -13.88
N ASP A 201 8.22 -22.52 -14.38
CA ASP A 201 8.29 -23.82 -15.02
C ASP A 201 9.09 -23.66 -16.32
N ILE A 202 10.41 -23.49 -16.18
CA ILE A 202 11.37 -23.85 -17.21
C ILE A 202 11.62 -25.34 -16.99
N ALA A 203 10.66 -26.15 -17.42
CA ALA A 203 11.00 -27.48 -17.93
C ALA A 203 11.55 -27.25 -19.33
N SER A 204 12.87 -27.05 -19.38
CA SER A 204 13.66 -27.35 -20.56
C SER A 204 13.56 -28.84 -20.85
N GLU A 205 12.97 -29.20 -21.98
CA GLU A 205 13.37 -30.30 -22.86
C GLU A 205 12.79 -30.08 -24.27
#